data_AF-G6FW45-F1
#
_entry.id   AF-G6FW45-F1
#
_cell.length_a   1.000
_cell.length_b   1.000
_cell.length_c   1.000
_cell.angle_alpha   90.00
_cell.angle_beta   90.00
_cell.angle_gamma   90.00
#
_symmetry.space_group_name_H-M   'P 1'
#
loop_
_entity.id
_entity.type
_entity.pdbx_description
1 polymer ?
#
loop_
_entity_poly.entity_id
_entity_poly.type
_entity_poly.pdbx_seq_one_letter_code
_entity_poly.pdbx_strand_id
1 'polypeptide(L)' 'MECPRCASTHIRKNGKQRGKQDYICVKCGRQFIDASKRLLATNQARMFRNIILSMVQSHSRCPLLL' A
#
# COMPACT_ATOMS: atom_id res chain seq x y z
N MET A 1 -13.40 -7.35 -9.05
CA MET A 1 -12.47 -6.29 -8.58
C MET A 1 -13.12 -4.95 -8.86
N GLU A 2 -12.81 -3.93 -8.06
CA GLU A 2 -13.35 -2.58 -8.21
C GLU A 2 -12.21 -1.57 -8.32
N CYS A 3 -12.44 -0.48 -9.07
CA CYS A 3 -11.44 0.56 -9.21
C CYS A 3 -11.26 1.28 -7.86
N PRO A 4 -10.03 1.34 -7.31
CA PRO A 4 -9.78 1.96 -6.01
C PRO A 4 -10.00 3.47 -5.99
N ARG A 5 -10.18 4.10 -7.16
CA ARG A 5 -10.44 5.54 -7.28
C ARG A 5 -11.92 5.88 -7.42
N CYS A 6 -12.70 5.07 -8.15
CA CYS A 6 -14.07 5.44 -8.54
C CYS A 6 -15.12 4.34 -8.33
N ALA A 7 -14.74 3.23 -7.68
CA ALA A 7 -15.57 2.06 -7.41
C ALA A 7 -16.21 1.38 -8.65
N SER A 8 -15.89 1.82 -9.87
CA SER A 8 -16.38 1.17 -11.08
C SER A 8 -15.83 -0.26 -11.18
N THR A 9 -16.71 -1.17 -11.57
CA THR A 9 -16.39 -2.57 -11.87
C THR A 9 -15.87 -2.76 -13.31
N HIS A 10 -15.91 -1.72 -14.15
CA HIS A 10 -15.47 -1.80 -15.54
C HIS A 10 -13.94 -1.68 -15.65
N ILE A 11 -13.27 -2.83 -15.57
CA ILE A 11 -11.82 -2.96 -15.48
C ILE A 11 -11.30 -3.92 -16.55
N ARG A 12 -10.17 -3.57 -17.18
CA ARG A 12 -9.47 -4.38 -18.20
C ARG A 12 -8.04 -4.67 -17.78
N LYS A 13 -7.46 -5.78 -18.26
CA LYS A 13 -6.04 -6.08 -18.11
C LYS A 13 -5.20 -5.09 -18.92
N ASN A 14 -4.12 -4.59 -18.34
CA ASN A 14 -3.22 -3.59 -18.92
C ASN A 14 -1.76 -4.07 -18.89
N GLY A 15 -1.49 -5.24 -19.48
CA GLY A 15 -0.15 -5.82 -19.46
C GLY A 15 0.30 -6.28 -18.07
N LYS A 16 1.62 -6.32 -17.84
CA LYS A 16 2.23 -6.71 -16.57
C LYS A 16 3.29 -5.71 -16.14
N GLN A 17 3.29 -5.33 -14.87
CA GLN A 17 4.31 -4.47 -14.28
C GLN A 17 5.09 -5.27 -13.23
N ARG A 18 6.41 -5.39 -13.41
CA ARG A 18 7.31 -6.17 -12.51
C ARG A 18 6.81 -7.60 -12.26
N GLY A 19 6.33 -8.25 -13.32
CA GLY A 19 5.78 -9.61 -13.27
C GLY A 19 4.37 -9.74 -12.67
N LYS A 20 3.78 -8.65 -12.15
CA LYS A 20 2.41 -8.63 -11.61
C LYS A 20 1.42 -8.14 -12.66
N GLN A 21 0.19 -8.62 -12.57
CA GLN A 21 -0.89 -8.20 -13.47
C GLN A 21 -1.26 -6.75 -13.18
N ASP A 22 -1.13 -5.88 -14.18
CA ASP A 22 -1.64 -4.51 -14.13
C ASP A 22 -3.04 -4.44 -14.75
N TYR A 23 -3.87 -3.56 -14.24
CA TYR A 23 -5.24 -3.36 -14.70
C TYR A 23 -5.53 -1.88 -14.86
N ILE A 24 -6.38 -1.55 -15.83
CA ILE A 24 -6.86 -0.20 -16.07
C ILE A 24 -8.37 -0.13 -15.87
N CYS A 25 -8.84 0.87 -15.13
CA CYS A 25 -10.24 1.20 -15.06
C CYS A 25 -10.66 1.94 -16.33
N VAL A 26 -11.64 1.41 -17.05
CA VAL A 26 -12.15 2.02 -18.29
C VAL A 26 -12.87 3.33 -18.00
N LYS A 27 -13.55 3.43 -16.84
CA LYS A 27 -14.32 4.62 -16.46
C LYS A 27 -13.45 5.84 -16.13
N CYS A 28 -12.34 5.67 -15.43
CA CYS A 28 -11.54 6.79 -14.92
C CYS A 28 -10.06 6.75 -15.31
N GLY A 29 -9.63 5.77 -16.12
CA GLY A 29 -8.26 5.62 -16.61
C GLY A 29 -7.23 5.19 -15.55
N ARG A 30 -7.65 4.96 -14.29
CA ARG A 30 -6.71 4.58 -13.22
C ARG A 30 -6.10 3.20 -13.50
N GLN A 31 -4.77 3.14 -13.50
CA GLN A 31 -4.00 1.89 -13.51
C GLN A 31 -3.70 1.43 -12.08
N PHE A 32 -3.76 0.12 -11.85
CA PHE A 32 -3.50 -0.51 -10.57
C PHE A 32 -3.22 -2.00 -10.71
N ILE A 33 -2.29 -2.49 -9.90
CA ILE A 33 -1.89 -3.90 -9.85
C ILE A 33 -2.85 -4.69 -8.95
N ASP A 34 -3.10 -5.95 -9.27
CA ASP A 34 -3.81 -6.84 -8.36
C ASP A 34 -3.12 -6.93 -7.00
N ALA A 35 -3.84 -6.64 -5.93
CA ALA A 35 -3.39 -6.96 -4.58
C ALA A 35 -3.79 -8.38 -4.16
N SER A 36 -4.31 -9.21 -5.07
CA SER A 36 -4.68 -10.59 -4.79
C SER A 36 -3.46 -11.38 -4.28
N LYS A 37 -3.57 -11.83 -3.01
CA LYS A 37 -2.56 -12.47 -2.13
C LYS A 37 -1.74 -11.53 -1.23
N ARG A 38 -2.40 -10.64 -0.48
CA ARG A 38 -1.92 -10.19 0.84
C ARG A 38 -2.61 -10.94 2.00
N LEU A 39 -2.93 -12.22 1.82
CA LEU A 39 -3.44 -13.06 2.92
C LEU A 39 -2.76 -14.44 2.89
N LEU A 40 -1.48 -14.45 3.23
CA LEU A 40 -1.02 -15.24 4.37
C LEU A 40 -0.22 -14.27 5.22
N ALA A 41 -0.73 -13.99 6.42
CA ALA A 41 -0.04 -13.20 7.41
C ALA A 41 1.30 -13.89 7.74
N THR A 42 2.40 -13.44 7.13
CA THR A 42 3.73 -13.78 7.61
C THR A 42 4.13 -12.71 8.63
N ASN A 43 4.75 -13.16 9.71
CA ASN A 43 5.20 -12.35 10.85
C ASN A 43 6.19 -11.21 10.51
N GLN A 44 6.42 -10.91 9.23
CA GLN A 44 7.41 -9.96 8.74
C GLN A 44 6.91 -8.50 8.67
N ALA A 45 5.58 -8.27 8.63
CA ALA A 45 5.02 -6.91 8.69
C ALA A 45 5.11 -6.26 10.08
N ARG A 46 5.46 -7.04 11.12
CA ARG A 46 5.61 -6.55 12.50
C ARG A 46 6.98 -5.91 12.76
N MET A 47 8.00 -6.22 11.94
CA MET A 47 9.36 -5.74 12.19
C MET A 47 9.56 -4.27 11.81
N PHE A 48 8.92 -3.77 10.74
CA PHE A 48 9.02 -2.35 10.36
C PHE A 48 8.19 -1.41 11.25
N ARG A 49 7.06 -1.88 11.78
CA ARG A 49 6.21 -1.07 12.67
C ARG A 49 6.93 -0.70 13.97
N ASN A 50 7.69 -1.62 14.55
CA ASN A 50 8.41 -1.38 15.81
C ASN A 50 9.61 -0.44 15.63
N ILE A 51 10.31 -0.51 14.48
CA ILE A 51 11.46 0.37 14.17
C ILE A 51 11.01 1.83 13.97
N ILE A 52 9.90 2.05 13.27
CA ILE A 52 9.36 3.40 13.06
C ILE A 52 8.80 3.98 14.37
N LEU A 53 8.13 3.16 15.20
CA LEU A 53 7.64 3.60 16.52
C LEU A 53 8.77 3.97 17.48
N SER A 54 9.91 3.28 17.44
CA SER A 54 11.06 3.67 18.28
C SER A 54 11.67 5.02 17.88
N MET A 55 11.68 5.35 16.58
CA MET A 55 12.23 6.63 16.09
C MET A 55 11.35 7.84 16.45
N VAL A 56 10.02 7.66 16.47
CA VAL A 56 9.08 8.73 16.86
C VAL A 56 9.09 8.97 18.39
N GLN A 57 9.41 7.96 19.20
CA GLN A 57 9.49 8.10 20.66
C GLN A 57 10.78 8.76 21.16
N SER A 58 11.83 8.83 20.33
CA SER A 58 13.11 9.45 20.71
C SER A 58 13.13 10.98 20.60
N HIS A 59 12.20 11.60 19.87
CA HIS A 59 12.20 13.06 19.65
C HIS A 59 11.19 13.85 20.50
N SER A 60 10.47 13.22 21.43
CA SER A 60 9.52 13.93 22.32
C SER A 60 10.11 14.34 23.69
N ARG A 61 11.44 14.29 23.87
CA ARG A 61 12.10 14.76 25.10
C ARG A 61 13.31 15.63 24.78
N CYS A 62 13.07 16.80 24.18
CA CYS A 62 13.86 17.98 24.49
C CYS A 62 13.21 18.66 25.70
N PRO A 63 13.73 18.51 26.93
CA PRO A 63 13.40 19.44 27.99
C PRO A 63 14.07 20.77 27.63
N LEU A 64 13.26 21.81 27.39
CA LEU A 64 13.72 23.19 27.47
C LEU A 64 14.28 23.38 28.88
N LEU A 65 15.61 23.34 29.00
CA LEU A 65 16.34 23.80 30.17
C LEU A 65 17.23 24.97 29.72
N LEU A 66 17.04 26.08 30.46
CA LEU A 66 17.58 27.44 30.34
C LEU A 66 16.86 28.38 29.37
#